data_AF-A0A1C3VCX2-F1
#
_entry.id   AF-A0A1C3VCX2-F1
#
_cell.length_a   1.000
_cell.length_b   1.000
_cell.length_c   1.000
_cell.angle_alpha   90.00
_cell.angle_beta   90.00
_cell.angle_gamma   90.00
#
_symmetry.space_group_name_H-M   'P 1'
#
loop_
_entity.id
_entity.type
_entity.pdbx_description
1 polymer ?
#
loop_
_entity_poly.entity_id
_entity_poly.type
_entity_poly.pdbx_seq_one_letter_code
_entity_poly.pdbx_strand_id
1 'polypeptide(L)'
;MTAGWSGLIEADISIPSARPVTVSIDRKAAIAAYKERKTIAGIFVVRCAVSSEAWVGQAPNLETIRNRIWFSLRQGSHTCRSLQAAWNAHGEAGLTFGECERLEDEETAYVRNALLKERLLHWRDELKAEAI
;
A
#
# COMPACT_ATOMS: atom_id res chain seq x y z
N MET A 1 49.42 42.59 -34.18
CA MET A 1 48.08 42.95 -34.68
C MET A 1 47.12 42.94 -33.50
N THR A 2 46.90 44.09 -32.86
CA THR A 2 45.89 44.25 -31.79
C THR A 2 45.37 45.68 -31.86
N ALA A 3 44.31 45.90 -32.64
CA ALA A 3 43.36 46.98 -32.40
C ALA A 3 42.48 46.53 -31.22
N GLY A 4 42.24 47.30 -30.16
CA GLY A 4 41.96 48.73 -30.15
C GLY A 4 40.45 48.88 -30.29
N TRP A 5 39.73 48.98 -29.16
CA TRP A 5 38.42 49.62 -29.09
C TRP A 5 38.29 50.41 -27.80
N SER A 6 37.63 51.54 -27.98
CA SER A 6 37.65 52.77 -27.21
C SER A 6 36.25 53.04 -26.68
N GLY A 7 36.17 53.64 -25.50
CA GLY A 7 35.01 54.38 -24.98
C GLY A 7 33.80 53.53 -24.55
N LEU A 8 32.90 54.00 -23.69
CA LEU A 8 32.82 55.08 -22.71
C LEU A 8 31.41 54.90 -22.09
N ILE A 9 31.24 55.17 -20.78
CA ILE A 9 29.97 55.46 -20.04
C ILE A 9 28.87 54.37 -20.07
N GLU A 10 28.01 54.16 -19.07
CA GLU A 10 27.44 55.03 -18.04
C GLU A 10 26.88 54.11 -16.92
N ALA A 11 26.89 54.60 -15.68
CA ALA A 11 26.28 53.90 -14.55
C ALA A 11 24.76 54.11 -14.57
N ASP A 12 23.99 53.02 -14.47
CA ASP A 12 22.60 53.07 -14.01
C ASP A 12 22.34 51.93 -13.02
N ILE A 13 21.85 52.34 -11.86
CA ILE A 13 21.59 51.51 -10.69
C ILE A 13 20.18 50.93 -10.84
N SER A 14 20.06 49.61 -10.93
CA SER A 14 18.79 48.94 -10.66
C SER A 14 18.99 47.55 -10.09
N ILE A 15 18.78 47.42 -8.78
CA ILE A 15 18.55 46.13 -8.10
C ILE A 15 17.04 45.86 -8.15
N PRO A 16 16.60 44.75 -8.75
CA PRO A 16 15.75 43.79 -8.00
C PRO A 16 16.04 42.34 -8.47
N SER A 17 15.75 41.26 -7.77
CA SER A 17 14.99 40.93 -6.57
C SER A 17 15.32 39.45 -6.29
N ALA A 18 15.41 39.08 -5.01
CA ALA A 18 15.46 37.68 -4.60
C ALA A 18 14.24 36.93 -5.17
N ARG A 19 14.48 35.89 -5.98
CA ARG A 19 13.40 35.01 -6.43
C ARG A 19 12.97 34.12 -5.24
N PRO A 20 11.70 34.14 -4.81
CA PRO A 20 11.22 33.15 -3.86
C PRO A 20 11.21 31.77 -4.53
N VAL A 21 11.89 30.80 -3.93
CA VAL A 21 11.74 29.38 -4.30
C VAL A 21 10.41 28.90 -3.73
N THR A 22 9.34 28.99 -4.51
CA THR A 22 8.03 28.48 -4.11
C THR A 22 8.04 26.95 -4.19
N VAL A 23 8.19 26.28 -3.05
CA VAL A 23 7.91 24.84 -2.88
C VAL A 23 6.41 24.60 -3.01
N SER A 24 5.90 24.45 -4.24
CA SER A 24 4.48 24.09 -4.45
C SER A 24 4.21 23.41 -5.79
N ILE A 25 5.10 22.53 -6.23
CA ILE A 25 4.83 21.62 -7.38
C ILE A 25 4.84 20.14 -6.94
N ASP A 26 5.35 19.82 -5.74
CA ASP A 26 5.54 18.43 -5.34
C ASP A 26 4.29 17.75 -4.76
N ARG A 27 3.37 18.51 -4.14
CA ARG A 27 2.21 17.90 -3.46
C ARG A 27 1.17 17.35 -4.42
N LYS A 28 0.88 18.05 -5.53
CA LYS A 28 -0.16 17.63 -6.49
C LYS A 28 0.30 16.46 -7.36
N ALA A 29 1.56 16.47 -7.80
CA ALA A 29 2.15 15.36 -8.56
C ALA A 29 2.27 14.10 -7.70
N ALA A 30 2.68 14.23 -6.43
CA ALA A 30 2.70 13.12 -5.49
C ALA A 30 1.30 12.55 -5.21
N ILE A 31 0.25 13.38 -5.13
CA ILE A 31 -1.14 12.92 -4.96
C ILE A 31 -1.64 12.19 -6.22
N ALA A 32 -1.28 12.65 -7.42
CA ALA A 32 -1.66 12.01 -8.68
C ALA A 32 -0.97 10.64 -8.84
N ALA A 33 0.33 10.57 -8.59
CA ALA A 33 1.09 9.31 -8.56
C ALA A 33 0.61 8.34 -7.46
N TYR A 34 0.08 8.87 -6.35
CA TYR A 34 -0.57 8.05 -5.30
C TYR A 34 -1.97 7.58 -5.71
N LYS A 35 -2.73 8.39 -6.46
CA LYS A 35 -4.05 8.04 -7.02
C LYS A 35 -3.99 7.01 -8.13
N GLU A 36 -2.85 6.90 -8.82
CA GLU A 36 -2.65 5.98 -9.95
C GLU A 36 -1.99 4.66 -9.53
N ARG A 37 -1.73 4.45 -8.23
CA ARG A 37 -1.39 3.12 -7.71
C ARG A 37 -2.62 2.24 -7.80
N LYS A 38 -2.71 1.48 -8.89
CA LYS A 38 -3.63 0.37 -9.06
C LYS A 38 -3.52 -0.55 -7.85
N THR A 39 -4.47 -0.42 -6.92
CA THR A 39 -4.48 -1.26 -5.73
C THR A 39 -4.89 -2.66 -6.15
N ILE A 40 -4.02 -3.64 -5.90
CA ILE A 40 -4.32 -5.03 -6.24
C ILE A 40 -5.26 -5.57 -5.17
N ALA A 41 -6.53 -5.74 -5.52
CA ALA A 41 -7.49 -6.46 -4.69
C ALA A 41 -7.22 -7.96 -4.79
N GLY A 42 -7.61 -8.72 -3.78
CA GLY A 42 -7.33 -10.15 -3.80
C GLY A 42 -7.71 -10.90 -2.54
N ILE A 43 -7.40 -12.20 -2.57
CA ILE A 43 -7.56 -13.14 -1.47
C ILE A 43 -6.18 -13.44 -0.90
N PHE A 44 -6.09 -13.40 0.42
CA PHE A 44 -4.88 -13.73 1.17
C PHE A 44 -5.14 -14.84 2.17
N VAL A 45 -4.08 -15.50 2.60
CA VAL A 45 -4.09 -16.50 3.67
C VAL A 45 -3.03 -16.17 4.71
N VAL A 46 -3.37 -16.37 5.98
CA VAL A 46 -2.44 -16.47 7.08
C VAL A 46 -2.39 -17.92 7.52
N ARG A 47 -1.20 -18.48 7.71
CA ARG A 47 -1.00 -19.87 8.14
C ARG A 47 -0.16 -19.92 9.39
N CYS A 48 -0.48 -20.83 10.30
CA CYS A 48 0.41 -21.22 11.37
C CYS A 48 1.05 -22.57 11.05
N ALA A 49 2.38 -22.59 10.87
CA ALA A 49 3.09 -23.82 10.57
C ALA A 49 3.10 -24.80 11.76
N VAL A 50 2.94 -24.28 12.99
CA VAL A 50 3.01 -25.07 14.23
C VAL A 50 1.68 -25.75 14.53
N SER A 51 0.56 -25.04 14.41
CA SER A 51 -0.78 -25.59 14.68
C SER A 51 -1.48 -26.17 13.44
N SER A 52 -0.89 -26.01 12.25
CA SER A 52 -1.50 -26.37 10.95
C SER A 52 -2.84 -25.66 10.67
N GLU A 53 -3.12 -24.56 11.37
CA GLU A 53 -4.30 -23.72 11.15
C GLU A 53 -4.07 -22.73 10.00
N ALA A 54 -5.15 -22.37 9.32
CA ALA A 54 -5.16 -21.39 8.25
C ALA A 54 -6.37 -20.47 8.35
N TRP A 55 -6.15 -19.19 8.02
CA TRP A 55 -7.16 -18.15 7.97
C TRP A 55 -7.11 -17.47 6.62
N VAL A 56 -8.25 -17.35 5.95
CA VAL A 56 -8.37 -16.72 4.63
C VAL A 56 -9.17 -15.44 4.73
N GLY A 57 -8.74 -14.39 4.05
CA GLY A 57 -9.43 -13.11 4.03
C GLY A 57 -9.38 -12.45 2.67
N GLN A 58 -10.22 -11.45 2.49
CA GLN A 58 -10.25 -10.61 1.28
C GLN A 58 -9.75 -9.21 1.58
N ALA A 59 -9.05 -8.60 0.63
CA ALA A 59 -8.58 -7.22 0.77
C ALA A 59 -8.78 -6.42 -0.53
N PRO A 60 -9.16 -5.13 -0.42
CA PRO A 60 -9.13 -4.22 -1.56
C PRO A 60 -7.71 -3.83 -1.96
N ASN A 61 -6.72 -4.07 -1.09
CA ASN A 61 -5.30 -3.82 -1.34
C ASN A 61 -4.44 -4.87 -0.60
N LEU A 62 -3.88 -5.81 -1.35
CA LEU A 62 -3.00 -6.87 -0.85
C LEU A 62 -1.64 -6.36 -0.34
N GLU A 63 -1.13 -5.25 -0.88
CA GLU A 63 0.16 -4.68 -0.47
C GLU A 63 0.12 -4.16 0.98
N THR A 64 -1.05 -3.69 1.43
CA THR A 64 -1.21 -3.07 2.76
C THR A 64 -1.84 -3.99 3.79
N ILE A 65 -2.54 -5.04 3.38
CA ILE A 65 -3.33 -5.87 4.30
C ILE A 65 -2.47 -6.60 5.33
N ARG A 66 -1.30 -7.10 4.93
CA ARG A 66 -0.38 -7.79 5.86
C ARG A 66 -0.05 -6.90 7.06
N ASN A 67 0.35 -5.65 6.81
CA ASN A 67 0.72 -4.71 7.87
C ASN A 67 -0.46 -4.41 8.79
N ARG A 68 -1.66 -4.27 8.24
CA ARG A 68 -2.89 -4.05 9.02
C ARG A 68 -3.19 -5.23 9.95
N ILE A 69 -3.12 -6.46 9.43
CA ILE A 69 -3.35 -7.69 10.21
C ILE A 69 -2.31 -7.81 11.33
N TRP A 70 -1.02 -7.72 11.00
CA TRP A 70 0.07 -7.83 11.99
C TRP A 70 -0.02 -6.73 13.06
N PHE A 71 -0.35 -5.50 12.68
CA PHE A 71 -0.52 -4.41 13.62
C PHE A 71 -1.70 -4.63 14.58
N SER A 72 -2.83 -5.15 14.07
CA SER A 72 -3.99 -5.48 14.91
C SER A 72 -3.71 -6.65 15.84
N LEU A 73 -2.99 -7.68 15.37
CA LEU A 73 -2.59 -8.83 16.19
C LEU A 73 -1.63 -8.42 17.32
N ARG A 74 -0.64 -7.56 17.03
CA ARG A 74 0.26 -7.01 18.04
C ARG A 74 -0.48 -6.21 19.13
N GLN A 75 -1.57 -5.54 18.76
CA GLN A 75 -2.41 -4.80 19.71
C GLN A 75 -3.42 -5.67 20.47
N GLY A 76 -3.57 -6.94 20.10
CA GLY A 76 -4.61 -7.80 20.70
C GLY A 76 -6.02 -7.45 20.25
N SER A 77 -6.17 -6.66 19.18
CA SER A 77 -7.46 -6.07 18.75
C SER A 77 -8.05 -6.73 17.51
N HIS A 78 -7.45 -7.85 17.05
CA HIS A 78 -7.94 -8.54 15.85
C HIS A 78 -9.33 -9.16 16.10
N THR A 79 -10.20 -9.05 15.10
CA THR A 79 -11.60 -9.50 15.17
C THR A 79 -11.71 -11.02 15.26
N CYS A 80 -10.91 -11.74 14.48
CA CYS A 80 -10.81 -13.19 14.55
C CYS A 80 -10.03 -13.62 15.81
N ARG A 81 -10.74 -14.29 16.73
CA ARG A 81 -10.20 -14.71 18.04
C ARG A 81 -9.24 -15.90 17.93
N SER A 82 -9.49 -16.84 17.02
CA SER A 82 -8.61 -17.99 16.78
C SER A 82 -7.26 -17.53 16.25
N LEU A 83 -7.22 -16.61 15.27
CA LEU A 83 -5.99 -16.03 14.77
C LEU A 83 -5.22 -15.26 15.86
N GLN A 84 -5.93 -14.49 16.69
CA GLN A 84 -5.31 -13.79 17.82
C GLN A 84 -4.72 -14.78 18.85
N ALA A 85 -5.40 -15.89 19.13
CA ALA A 85 -4.91 -16.93 20.02
C ALA A 85 -3.65 -17.61 19.47
N ALA A 86 -3.64 -17.95 18.17
CA ALA A 86 -2.46 -18.51 17.50
C ALA A 86 -1.28 -17.53 17.50
N TRP A 87 -1.54 -16.23 17.28
CA TRP A 87 -0.53 -15.18 17.41
C TRP A 87 0.03 -15.11 18.83
N ASN A 88 -0.82 -15.16 19.85
CA ASN A 88 -0.37 -15.12 21.24
C ASN A 88 0.44 -16.36 21.63
N ALA A 89 0.14 -17.52 21.05
CA ALA A 89 0.83 -18.78 21.33
C ALA A 89 2.18 -18.91 20.60
N HIS A 90 2.27 -18.47 19.36
CA HIS A 90 3.42 -18.74 18.49
C HIS A 90 4.19 -17.48 18.05
N GLY A 91 3.65 -16.30 18.33
CA GLY A 91 4.24 -15.03 17.96
C GLY A 91 4.29 -14.80 16.44
N GLU A 92 4.95 -13.71 16.07
CA GLU A 92 5.08 -13.28 14.67
C GLU A 92 5.76 -14.33 13.78
N ALA A 93 6.81 -14.99 14.28
CA ALA A 93 7.56 -16.00 13.53
C ALA A 93 6.74 -17.29 13.31
N GLY A 94 5.71 -17.54 14.12
CA GLY A 94 4.82 -18.69 13.99
C GLY A 94 3.76 -18.54 12.90
N LEU A 95 3.59 -17.34 12.34
CA LEU A 95 2.57 -17.02 11.35
C LEU A 95 3.19 -16.54 10.04
N THR A 96 2.67 -17.06 8.94
CA THR A 96 3.10 -16.70 7.58
C THR A 96 1.94 -16.12 6.79
N PHE A 97 2.18 -15.01 6.10
CA PHE A 97 1.23 -14.40 5.17
C PHE A 97 1.51 -14.87 3.74
N GLY A 98 0.46 -15.17 2.98
CA GLY A 98 0.54 -15.49 1.56
C GLY A 98 -0.63 -14.91 0.78
N GLU A 99 -0.42 -14.63 -0.51
CA GLU A 99 -1.47 -14.22 -1.44
C GLU A 99 -1.98 -15.48 -2.15
N CYS A 100 -3.28 -15.72 -2.11
CA CYS A 100 -3.90 -16.86 -2.82
C CYS A 100 -4.28 -16.47 -4.23
N GLU A 101 -4.83 -15.27 -4.40
CA GLU A 101 -5.33 -14.80 -5.67
C GLU A 101 -5.30 -13.28 -5.75
N ARG A 102 -4.82 -12.78 -6.88
CA ARG A 102 -4.87 -11.36 -7.25
C ARG A 102 -6.01 -11.18 -8.22
N LEU A 103 -6.90 -10.25 -7.92
CA LEU A 103 -8.01 -9.87 -8.79
C LEU A 103 -7.55 -8.72 -9.68
N GLU A 104 -7.92 -8.81 -10.96
CA GLU A 104 -7.69 -7.73 -11.91
C GLU A 104 -8.54 -6.50 -11.57
N ASP A 105 -8.16 -5.36 -12.14
CA ASP A 105 -8.76 -4.08 -11.86
C ASP A 105 -10.16 -4.02 -12.50
N GLU A 106 -11.17 -4.38 -11.71
CA GLU A 106 -12.57 -4.37 -12.13
C GLU A 106 -13.16 -2.95 -12.09
N GLU A 107 -13.89 -2.58 -13.15
CA GLU A 107 -14.35 -1.20 -13.38
C GLU A 107 -15.24 -0.67 -12.26
N THR A 108 -15.99 -1.54 -11.58
CA THR A 108 -16.90 -1.13 -10.51
C THR A 108 -16.59 -1.83 -9.19
N ALA A 109 -16.54 -1.04 -8.11
CA ALA A 109 -16.36 -1.54 -6.74
C ALA A 109 -17.41 -2.60 -6.34
N TYR A 110 -18.64 -2.49 -6.87
CA TYR A 110 -19.69 -3.47 -6.66
C TYR A 110 -19.33 -4.86 -7.22
N VAL A 111 -18.89 -4.92 -8.48
CA VAL A 111 -18.49 -6.17 -9.15
C VAL A 111 -17.28 -6.78 -8.44
N ARG A 112 -16.25 -5.98 -8.16
CA ARG A 112 -15.08 -6.40 -7.38
C ARG A 112 -15.44 -6.99 -6.02
N ASN A 113 -16.36 -6.35 -5.29
CA ASN A 113 -16.79 -6.84 -3.97
C ASN A 113 -17.59 -8.14 -4.06
N ALA A 114 -18.41 -8.32 -5.10
CA ALA A 114 -19.12 -9.57 -5.33
C ALA A 114 -18.13 -10.70 -5.65
N LEU A 115 -17.18 -10.44 -6.54
CA LEU A 115 -16.14 -11.38 -6.92
C LEU A 115 -15.23 -11.75 -5.73
N LEU A 116 -14.78 -10.78 -4.93
CA LEU A 116 -14.02 -11.04 -3.70
C LEU A 116 -14.76 -12.00 -2.75
N LYS A 117 -16.08 -11.84 -2.59
CA LYS A 117 -16.87 -12.74 -1.74
C LYS A 117 -16.94 -14.15 -2.30
N GLU A 118 -17.15 -14.29 -3.60
CA GLU A 118 -17.16 -15.59 -4.27
C GLU A 118 -15.80 -16.28 -4.13
N ARG A 119 -14.71 -15.56 -4.42
CA ARG A 119 -13.35 -16.09 -4.32
C ARG A 119 -12.97 -16.43 -2.88
N LEU A 120 -13.41 -15.65 -1.90
CA LEU A 120 -13.20 -15.96 -0.47
C LEU A 120 -13.84 -17.31 -0.10
N LEU A 121 -15.07 -17.57 -0.54
CA LEU A 121 -15.74 -18.84 -0.28
C LEU A 121 -14.99 -20.01 -0.92
N HIS A 122 -14.58 -19.86 -2.19
CA HIS A 122 -13.79 -20.87 -2.89
C HIS A 122 -12.50 -21.21 -2.14
N TRP A 123 -11.70 -20.20 -1.78
CA TRP A 123 -10.42 -20.44 -1.09
C TRP A 123 -10.56 -20.92 0.34
N ARG A 124 -11.64 -20.52 1.03
CA ARG A 124 -11.96 -21.06 2.36
C ARG A 124 -12.15 -22.57 2.30
N ASP A 125 -12.91 -23.04 1.32
CA ASP A 125 -13.22 -24.45 1.16
C ASP A 125 -12.00 -25.23 0.65
N GLU A 126 -11.25 -24.69 -0.32
CA GLU A 126 -10.02 -25.26 -0.87
C GLU A 126 -8.93 -25.44 0.20
N LEU A 127 -8.74 -24.42 1.05
CA LEU A 127 -7.68 -24.41 2.07
C LEU A 127 -8.12 -24.98 3.41
N LYS A 128 -9.42 -25.32 3.56
CA LYS A 128 -10.03 -25.69 4.85
C LYS A 128 -9.73 -24.65 5.94
N ALA A 129 -9.79 -23.38 5.56
CA ALA A 129 -9.39 -22.25 6.39
C ALA A 129 -10.60 -21.57 7.04
N GLU A 130 -10.38 -20.88 8.15
CA GLU A 130 -11.38 -19.99 8.75
C GLU A 130 -11.40 -18.65 7.99
N ALA A 131 -12.58 -18.05 7.77
CA ALA A 131 -12.68 -16.75 7.12
C ALA A 131 -12.46 -15.59 8.13
N ILE A 132 -11.69 -14.58 7.74
CA ILE A 132 -11.33 -13.41 8.58
C ILE A 132 -11.58 -12.05 7.93
#